data_AF-A0A969PW15-F1
#
_entry.id   AF-A0A969PW15-F1
#
_cell.length_a   1.000
_cell.length_b   1.000
_cell.length_c   1.000
_cell.angle_alpha   90.00
_cell.angle_beta   90.00
_cell.angle_gamma   90.00
#
_symmetry.space_group_name_H-M   'P 1'
#
loop_
_entity.id
_entity.type
_entity.pdbx_description
1 polymer ?
#
loop_
_entity_poly.entity_id
_entity_poly.type
_entity_poly.pdbx_seq_one_letter_code
_entity_poly.pdbx_strand_id
1 'polypeptide(L)' 'MTYDDALACWIVDWGDQMGYRLRDGDWFDLHVGYGQVLTCQAVLGQDWYVQIGTHRACFYLKRNETYQVAI' A
#
# COMPACT_ATOMS: atom_id res chain seq x y z
N MET A 1 6.73 -1.38 -1.86
CA MET A 1 6.11 -0.57 -0.80
C MET A 1 6.53 -1.10 0.56
N THR A 2 7.08 -0.22 1.40
CA THR A 2 7.60 -0.52 2.75
C THR A 2 7.12 0.55 3.73
N TYR A 3 7.06 0.22 5.02
CA TYR A 3 6.69 1.20 6.03
C TYR A 3 7.92 1.98 6.49
N ASP A 4 7.79 3.31 6.60
CA ASP A 4 8.81 4.19 7.19
C ASP A 4 8.36 4.60 8.60
N ASP A 5 9.08 4.11 9.61
CA ASP A 5 8.76 4.38 11.02
C ASP A 5 9.01 5.85 11.43
N ALA A 6 9.93 6.55 10.77
CA ALA A 6 10.24 7.94 11.10
C ALA A 6 9.14 8.89 10.59
N LEU A 7 8.53 8.55 9.45
CA LEU A 7 7.46 9.31 8.81
C LEU A 7 6.05 8.76 9.14
N ALA A 8 5.98 7.59 9.78
CA ALA A 8 4.75 6.87 10.08
C ALA A 8 3.85 6.62 8.85
N CYS A 9 4.45 6.38 7.67
CA CYS A 9 3.72 6.21 6.42
C CYS A 9 4.32 5.10 5.53
N TRP A 10 3.55 4.68 4.53
CA TRP A 10 4.00 3.74 3.52
C TRP A 10 4.71 4.48 2.38
N ILE A 11 5.86 3.95 1.97
CA ILE A 11 6.66 4.46 0.86
C ILE A 11 6.62 3.46 -0.29
N VAL A 12 6.21 3.91 -1.47
CA VAL A 12 6.33 3.15 -2.72
C VAL A 12 7.66 3.52 -3.36
N ASP A 13 8.56 2.54 -3.43
CA ASP A 13 9.87 2.70 -4.04
C ASP A 13 9.85 2.13 -5.47
N TRP A 14 10.20 2.96 -6.45
CA TRP A 14 10.34 2.59 -7.86
C TRP A 14 11.81 2.47 -8.31
N GLY A 15 12.77 2.51 -7.37
CA GLY A 15 14.19 2.58 -7.63
C GLY A 15 14.71 4.01 -7.87
N ASP A 16 13.90 5.04 -7.57
CA ASP A 16 14.35 6.42 -7.51
C ASP A 16 14.79 6.80 -6.09
N GLN A 17 15.54 7.90 -5.93
CA GLN A 17 16.13 8.26 -4.63
C GLN A 17 15.12 8.80 -3.60
N MET A 18 13.87 9.05 -3.98
CA MET A 18 12.92 9.80 -3.14
C MET A 18 11.76 8.94 -2.66
N GLY A 19 11.32 7.94 -3.43
CA GLY A 19 10.13 7.15 -3.13
C GLY A 19 8.86 8.00 -3.08
N TYR A 20 7.71 7.39 -3.34
CA TYR A 20 6.42 8.04 -3.22
C TYR A 20 5.80 7.77 -1.85
N ARG A 21 5.47 8.83 -1.11
CA ARG A 21 4.73 8.73 0.16
C ARG A 21 3.27 8.48 -0.14
N LEU A 22 2.78 7.30 0.24
CA LEU A 22 1.38 6.91 0.12
C LEU A 22 0.50 7.85 0.95
N ARG A 23 -0.61 8.30 0.35
CA ARG A 23 -1.59 9.18 0.96
C ARG A 23 -2.92 8.47 1.16
N ASP A 24 -3.70 8.97 2.10
CA ASP A 24 -5.09 8.53 2.26
C ASP A 24 -5.88 8.78 0.97
N GLY A 25 -6.60 7.76 0.51
CA GLY A 25 -7.37 7.77 -0.72
C GLY A 25 -6.59 7.39 -1.99
N ASP A 26 -5.26 7.23 -1.93
CA ASP A 26 -4.46 6.82 -3.09
C ASP A 26 -4.87 5.43 -3.59
N TRP A 27 -4.94 5.29 -4.91
CA TRP A 27 -5.20 4.01 -5.56
C TRP A 27 -3.90 3.39 -6.07
N PHE A 28 -3.79 2.08 -5.94
CA PHE A 28 -2.65 1.32 -6.43
C PHE A 28 -3.03 -0.14 -6.68
N ASP A 29 -2.32 -0.78 -7.58
CA ASP A 29 -2.43 -2.20 -7.87
C ASP A 29 -1.43 -2.99 -7.02
N LEU A 30 -1.92 -3.85 -6.15
CA LEU A 30 -1.12 -4.76 -5.34
C LEU A 30 -0.89 -6.07 -6.08
N HIS A 31 0.38 -6.41 -6.29
CA HIS A 31 0.76 -7.69 -6.89
C HIS A 31 0.81 -8.75 -5.80
N VAL A 32 -0.07 -9.74 -5.91
CA VAL A 32 -0.09 -10.92 -5.05
C VAL A 32 0.44 -12.14 -5.83
N GLY A 33 0.75 -13.23 -5.13
CA GLY A 33 1.34 -14.42 -5.73
C GLY A 33 0.55 -14.95 -6.93
N TYR A 34 1.22 -15.74 -7.78
CA TYR A 34 0.61 -16.34 -8.99
C TYR A 34 0.16 -15.34 -10.07
N GLY A 35 0.77 -14.15 -10.12
CA GLY A 35 0.49 -13.14 -11.15
C GLY A 35 -0.87 -12.45 -10.99
N GLN A 36 -1.49 -12.58 -9.82
CA GLN A 36 -2.73 -11.91 -9.50
C GLN A 36 -2.48 -10.46 -9.07
N VAL A 37 -3.40 -9.57 -9.42
CA VAL A 37 -3.33 -8.13 -9.11
C VAL A 37 -4.64 -7.71 -8.45
N LEU A 38 -4.52 -6.96 -7.35
CA LEU A 38 -5.65 -6.40 -6.61
C LEU A 38 -5.59 -4.88 -6.65
N THR A 39 -6.57 -4.25 -7.29
CA THR A 39 -6.72 -2.80 -7.22
C THR A 39 -7.20 -2.40 -5.82
N CYS A 40 -6.38 -1.60 -5.15
CA CYS A 40 -6.52 -1.23 -3.75
C CYS A 40 -6.60 0.29 -3.60
N GLN A 41 -7.33 0.74 -2.59
CA GLN A 41 -7.26 2.11 -2.09
C GLN A 41 -6.59 2.12 -0.71
N ALA A 42 -5.60 2.98 -0.52
CA ALA A 42 -5.01 3.26 0.78
C ALA A 42 -6.00 4.03 1.64
N VAL A 43 -6.21 3.59 2.89
CA VAL A 43 -7.07 4.30 3.83
C VAL A 43 -6.38 4.47 5.17
N LEU A 44 -6.39 5.69 5.69
CA LEU A 44 -5.86 6.02 7.00
C LEU A 44 -7.02 6.17 8.01
N GLY A 45 -7.27 5.09 8.77
CA GLY A 45 -8.19 5.10 9.90
C GLY A 45 -7.45 5.30 11.22
N GLN A 46 -7.63 4.36 12.15
CA GLN A 46 -6.80 4.27 13.36
C GLN A 46 -5.37 3.80 13.04
N ASP A 47 -5.21 2.96 12.01
CA ASP A 47 -3.94 2.58 11.40
C ASP A 47 -4.15 2.48 9.88
N TRP A 48 -3.06 2.33 9.13
CA TRP A 48 -3.11 2.12 7.68
C TRP A 48 -3.71 0.76 7.34
N TYR A 49 -4.74 0.77 6.51
CA TYR A 49 -5.28 -0.42 5.87
C TYR A 49 -5.53 -0.15 4.40
N VAL A 50 -5.80 -1.22 3.66
CA VAL A 50 -6.16 -1.11 2.25
C VAL A 50 -7.52 -1.72 2.01
N GLN A 51 -8.29 -1.08 1.14
CA GLN A 51 -9.58 -1.56 0.70
C GLN A 51 -9.44 -2.15 -0.71
N ILE A 52 -9.83 -3.40 -0.90
CA ILE A 52 -9.75 -4.09 -2.19
C ILE A 52 -11.03 -3.83 -3.00
N GLY A 53 -10.86 -3.20 -4.16
CA GLY A 53 -11.94 -2.90 -5.10
C GLY A 53 -13.14 -2.20 -4.46
N THR A 54 -14.34 -2.48 -4.97
CA THR A 54 -15.61 -1.89 -4.50
C THR A 54 -16.29 -2.68 -3.39
N HIS A 55 -15.80 -3.88 -3.06
CA HIS A 55 -16.50 -4.87 -2.22
C HIS A 55 -16.21 -4.77 -0.71
N ARG A 56 -15.67 -3.65 -0.22
CA ARG A 56 -15.39 -3.39 1.22
C ARG A 56 -14.52 -4.43 1.93
N ALA A 57 -13.80 -5.28 1.19
CA ALA A 57 -12.81 -6.17 1.80
C ALA A 57 -11.61 -5.32 2.22
N CYS A 58 -11.34 -5.28 3.52
CA CYS A 58 -10.25 -4.51 4.08
C CYS A 58 -9.20 -5.45 4.68
N PHE A 59 -7.94 -5.12 4.52
CA PHE A 59 -6.87 -5.77 5.28
C PHE A 59 -5.82 -4.76 5.72
N TYR A 60 -5.24 -5.03 6.89
CA TYR A 60 -4.19 -4.20 7.45
C TYR A 60 -2.84 -4.58 6.86
N LEU A 61 -2.07 -3.57 6.49
CA LEU A 61 -0.69 -3.76 6.06
C LEU A 61 0.19 -3.99 7.28
N LYS A 62 1.05 -5.00 7.23
CA LYS A 62 1.98 -5.31 8.33
C LYS A 62 3.31 -4.60 8.10
N ARG A 63 3.71 -3.78 9.07
CA ARG A 63 4.92 -2.93 8.98
C ARG A 63 6.22 -3.69 8.70
N ASN A 64 6.29 -4.98 9.04
CA ASN A 64 7.45 -5.84 8.81
C ASN A 64 7.40 -6.60 7.46
N GLU A 65 6.41 -6.35 6.62
CA GLU A 65 6.26 -6.94 5.30
C GLU A 65 6.55 -5.90 4.20
N THR A 66 7.01 -6.41 3.04
CA THR A 66 7.21 -5.61 1.83
C THR A 66 6.17 -6.01 0.81
N TYR A 67 5.49 -5.02 0.24
CA TYR A 67 4.42 -5.24 -0.75
C TYR A 67 4.84 -4.74 -2.12
N GLN A 68 4.69 -5.55 -3.17
CA GLN A 68 4.93 -5.13 -4.54
C GLN A 68 3.69 -4.44 -5.10
N VAL A 69 3.82 -3.19 -5.53
CA VAL A 69 2.69 -2.37 -5.98
C VAL A 69 3.02 -1.59 -7.26
N ALA A 70 1.99 -1.23 -8.02
CA ALA A 70 2.03 -0.27 -9.12
C ALA A 70 1.02 0.86 -8.85
N ILE A 71 1.40 2.12 -9.11
CA ILE A 71 0.52 3.30 -9.00
C ILE A 71 0.31 3.85 -10.40
#